data_AF-A0A6I1FGL3-F1
#
_entry.id   AF-A0A6I1FGL3-F1
#
_cell.length_a   1.000
_cell.length_b   1.000
_cell.length_c   1.000
_cell.angle_alpha   90.00
_cell.angle_beta   90.00
_cell.angle_gamma   90.00
#
_symmetry.space_group_name_H-M   'P 1'
#
loop_
_entity.id
_entity.type
_entity.pdbx_description
1 polymer ?
#
loop_
_entity_poly.entity_id
_entity_poly.type
_entity_poly.pdbx_seq_one_letter_code
_entity_poly.pdbx_strand_id
1 'polypeptide(L)'
;MYYVTNLEHIVFDAPYEEGYRTLRILSGYASSAFLTHILTKYPDLEIELVIGMAKKDGIRRWDHEQYVRIMEEYQNVSISYQKSRPGIHTKIYHWPHGRLLNNSVTFTGSANFSWNGFRDQHELLVPCYFENVDDVFNVTDAILCTDPDVENHINFQHVTVQRRPQTDEIVQLELDGEDTETPNLQHLEYVDLPLLIRNDTAIQERAGLNWGQREGRDPNQAYLKVPTPFNNQHPDFFPPLEQSFTMLTDDGQHLVCKMAQAERKAIHTTENNSIMGQYFRNRLSVPLGERVDPQDVINYGRTSVRVYKIDSETYFMDFSIGAT
;
A
#
# COMPACT_ATOMS: atom_id res chain seq x y z
N MET A 1 2.44 -31.95 1.64
CA MET A 1 1.58 -31.37 2.71
C MET A 1 0.87 -30.18 2.10
N TYR A 2 -0.42 -29.98 2.32
CA TYR A 2 -1.13 -28.79 1.85
C TYR A 2 -1.24 -27.78 2.99
N TYR A 3 -0.98 -26.51 2.70
CA TYR A 3 -1.13 -25.41 3.64
C TYR A 3 -2.25 -24.49 3.17
N VAL A 4 -3.19 -24.21 4.06
CA VAL A 4 -4.40 -23.39 3.81
C VAL A 4 -4.65 -22.34 4.89
N THR A 5 -3.81 -22.32 5.92
CA THR A 5 -3.83 -21.36 7.04
C THR A 5 -2.39 -21.01 7.41
N ASN A 6 -2.20 -19.86 8.07
CA ASN A 6 -0.88 -19.38 8.51
C ASN A 6 0.16 -19.34 7.39
N LEU A 7 -0.25 -18.99 6.17
CA LEU A 7 0.61 -19.03 4.98
C LEU A 7 1.83 -18.12 5.14
N GLU A 8 1.67 -16.92 5.72
CA GLU A 8 2.79 -16.01 5.96
C GLU A 8 3.87 -16.67 6.85
N HIS A 9 3.46 -17.30 7.94
CA HIS A 9 4.38 -17.96 8.85
C HIS A 9 5.11 -19.13 8.17
N ILE A 10 4.38 -19.95 7.41
CA ILE A 10 4.95 -21.13 6.76
C ILE A 10 5.92 -20.74 5.64
N VAL A 11 5.60 -19.71 4.86
CA VAL A 11 6.35 -19.32 3.67
C VAL A 11 7.48 -18.35 4.00
N PHE A 12 7.35 -17.52 5.05
CA PHE A 12 8.35 -16.50 5.38
C PHE A 12 8.97 -16.66 6.77
N ASP A 13 8.18 -16.76 7.85
CA ASP A 13 8.74 -16.85 9.21
C ASP A 13 9.65 -18.08 9.36
N ALA A 14 9.13 -19.27 9.03
CA ALA A 14 9.86 -20.52 9.23
C ALA A 14 11.16 -20.60 8.41
N PRO A 15 11.20 -20.33 7.09
CA PRO A 15 12.47 -20.29 6.36
C PRO A 15 13.43 -19.21 6.88
N TYR A 16 12.92 -18.04 7.27
CA TYR A 16 13.80 -16.99 7.80
C TYR A 16 14.42 -17.40 9.16
N GLU A 17 13.66 -18.02 10.04
CA GLU A 17 14.12 -18.57 11.33
C GLU A 17 15.12 -19.73 11.14
N GLU A 18 14.97 -20.53 10.09
CA GLU A 18 15.90 -21.58 9.68
C GLU A 18 17.22 -21.04 9.07
N GLY A 19 17.33 -19.73 8.89
CA GLY A 19 18.56 -19.05 8.45
C GLY A 19 18.62 -18.73 6.96
N TYR A 20 17.55 -18.95 6.20
CA TYR A 20 17.49 -18.52 4.80
C TYR A 20 17.43 -16.99 4.71
N ARG A 21 18.18 -16.40 3.77
CA ARG A 21 18.29 -14.95 3.61
C ARG A 21 18.12 -14.45 2.17
N THR A 22 17.88 -15.35 1.22
CA THR A 22 17.56 -15.00 -0.15
C THR A 22 16.21 -15.63 -0.48
N LEU A 23 15.32 -14.84 -1.08
CA LEU A 23 14.00 -15.26 -1.51
C LEU A 23 13.74 -14.80 -2.94
N ARG A 24 13.46 -15.76 -3.82
CA ARG A 24 13.03 -15.51 -5.20
C ARG A 24 11.52 -15.72 -5.30
N ILE A 25 10.83 -14.75 -5.88
CA ILE A 25 9.38 -14.69 -5.98
C ILE A 25 8.99 -14.45 -7.44
N LEU A 26 8.21 -15.38 -7.99
CA LEU A 26 7.55 -15.19 -9.28
C LEU A 26 6.05 -15.26 -9.05
N SER A 27 5.40 -14.11 -9.18
CA SER A 27 3.99 -13.94 -8.85
C SER A 27 3.26 -13.25 -9.98
N GLY A 28 2.03 -13.66 -10.26
CA GLY A 28 1.19 -13.00 -11.26
C GLY A 28 0.97 -11.53 -10.90
N TYR A 29 0.60 -11.28 -9.65
CA TYR A 29 0.43 -9.94 -9.09
C TYR A 29 1.19 -9.82 -7.77
N ALA A 30 1.57 -8.60 -7.43
CA ALA A 30 2.13 -8.26 -6.13
C ALA A 30 1.57 -6.92 -5.65
N SER A 31 1.65 -6.65 -4.35
CA SER A 31 1.36 -5.33 -3.78
C SER A 31 2.61 -4.77 -3.10
N SER A 32 2.83 -3.46 -3.23
CA SER A 32 3.95 -2.78 -2.56
C SER A 32 3.79 -2.83 -1.04
N ALA A 33 2.55 -2.72 -0.55
CA ALA A 33 2.23 -2.78 0.87
C ALA A 33 2.66 -4.10 1.54
N PHE A 34 2.48 -5.23 0.86
CA PHE A 34 2.93 -6.53 1.37
C PHE A 34 4.45 -6.65 1.33
N LEU A 35 5.10 -6.19 0.25
CA LEU A 35 6.56 -6.15 0.17
C LEU A 35 7.18 -5.33 1.32
N THR A 36 6.66 -4.13 1.59
CA THR A 36 7.12 -3.28 2.71
C THR A 36 6.97 -4.00 4.05
N HIS A 37 5.87 -4.73 4.28
CA HIS A 37 5.70 -5.55 5.47
C HIS A 37 6.78 -6.61 5.60
N ILE A 38 7.02 -7.39 4.53
CA ILE A 38 8.05 -8.42 4.49
C ILE A 38 9.44 -7.82 4.78
N LEU A 39 9.82 -6.71 4.14
CA LEU A 39 11.10 -6.05 4.37
C LEU A 39 11.25 -5.47 5.79
N THR A 40 10.16 -4.97 6.37
CA THR A 40 10.17 -4.46 7.75
C THR A 40 10.36 -5.59 8.76
N LYS A 41 9.69 -6.74 8.52
CA LYS A 41 9.73 -7.90 9.40
C LYS A 41 11.04 -8.68 9.28
N TYR A 42 11.64 -8.71 8.08
CA TYR A 42 12.86 -9.45 7.77
C TYR A 42 13.93 -8.53 7.15
N PRO A 43 14.61 -7.69 7.97
CA PRO A 43 15.46 -6.61 7.49
C PRO A 43 16.71 -7.08 6.69
N ASP A 44 17.16 -8.31 6.90
CA ASP A 44 18.35 -8.87 6.23
C ASP A 44 17.99 -9.70 4.99
N LEU A 45 16.72 -9.71 4.56
CA LEU A 45 16.24 -10.55 3.47
C LEU A 45 16.56 -9.94 2.11
N GLU A 46 17.31 -10.67 1.29
CA GLU A 46 17.47 -10.41 -0.14
C GLU A 46 16.26 -10.92 -0.92
N ILE A 47 15.67 -10.07 -1.75
CA ILE A 47 14.45 -10.39 -2.51
C ILE A 47 14.67 -10.18 -4.00
N GLU A 48 14.37 -11.20 -4.80
CA GLU A 48 14.17 -11.10 -6.24
C GLU A 48 12.67 -11.29 -6.53
N LEU A 49 11.97 -10.23 -6.94
CA LEU A 49 10.55 -10.24 -7.26
C LEU A 49 10.33 -10.02 -8.77
N VAL A 50 9.64 -10.95 -9.41
CA VAL A 50 9.17 -10.83 -10.80
C VAL A 50 7.64 -10.82 -10.81
N ILE A 51 7.06 -9.75 -11.36
CA ILE A 51 5.60 -9.60 -11.53
C ILE A 51 5.21 -9.97 -12.97
N GLY A 52 4.49 -11.08 -13.11
CA GLY A 52 4.25 -11.72 -14.40
C GLY A 52 3.07 -11.18 -15.21
N MET A 53 2.05 -10.60 -14.57
CA MET A 53 0.88 -10.08 -15.32
C MET A 53 1.05 -8.62 -15.77
N ALA A 54 2.20 -8.00 -15.48
CA ALA A 54 2.44 -6.58 -15.68
C ALA A 54 2.18 -6.10 -17.12
N LYS A 55 2.65 -6.81 -18.16
CA LYS A 55 2.37 -6.42 -19.56
C LYS A 55 0.91 -6.57 -19.94
N LYS A 56 0.23 -7.59 -19.39
CA LYS A 56 -1.13 -7.93 -19.80
C LYS A 56 -2.13 -6.97 -19.15
N ASP A 57 -2.05 -6.83 -17.84
CA ASP A 57 -3.07 -6.17 -17.03
C ASP A 57 -2.60 -4.81 -16.48
N GLY A 58 -1.30 -4.52 -16.56
CA GLY A 58 -0.69 -3.30 -16.04
C GLY A 58 -0.23 -3.42 -14.58
N ILE A 59 0.33 -2.32 -14.07
CA ILE A 59 0.73 -2.15 -12.67
C ILE A 59 0.04 -0.89 -12.13
N ARG A 60 -0.49 -0.93 -10.92
CA ARG A 60 -1.04 0.26 -10.25
C ARG A 60 0.06 1.31 -10.09
N ARG A 61 -0.20 2.56 -10.48
CA ARG A 61 0.83 3.61 -10.49
C ARG A 61 1.48 3.81 -9.12
N TRP A 62 0.68 3.79 -8.05
CA TRP A 62 1.21 3.93 -6.69
C TRP A 62 2.08 2.73 -6.29
N ASP A 63 1.72 1.50 -6.65
CA ASP A 63 2.57 0.33 -6.39
C ASP A 63 3.90 0.46 -7.13
N HIS A 64 3.89 0.90 -8.39
CA HIS A 64 5.11 1.17 -9.16
C HIS A 64 6.03 2.19 -8.48
N GLU A 65 5.49 3.33 -8.06
CA GLU A 65 6.26 4.39 -7.40
C GLU A 65 6.86 3.90 -6.07
N GLN A 66 6.14 3.08 -5.32
CA GLN A 66 6.67 2.44 -4.12
C GLN A 66 7.74 1.39 -4.43
N TYR A 67 7.57 0.59 -5.49
CA TYR A 67 8.60 -0.36 -5.92
C TYR A 67 9.91 0.34 -6.31
N VAL A 68 9.84 1.46 -7.03
CA VAL A 68 11.00 2.28 -7.39
C VAL A 68 11.72 2.77 -6.13
N ARG A 69 10.98 3.36 -5.17
CA ARG A 69 11.55 3.81 -3.89
C ARG A 69 12.21 2.69 -3.10
N ILE A 70 11.54 1.54 -3.00
CA ILE A 70 12.08 0.35 -2.32
C ILE A 70 13.40 -0.07 -2.98
N MET A 71 13.49 -0.08 -4.30
CA MET A 71 14.74 -0.41 -5.00
C MET A 71 15.85 0.64 -4.82
N GLU A 72 15.51 1.91 -4.58
CA GLU A 72 16.47 2.95 -4.26
C GLU A 72 17.00 2.82 -2.81
N GLU A 73 16.12 2.48 -1.87
CA GLU A 73 16.43 2.34 -0.44
C GLU A 73 17.14 1.01 -0.12
N TYR A 74 16.68 -0.09 -0.71
CA TYR A 74 17.14 -1.45 -0.40
C TYR A 74 17.96 -2.04 -1.55
N GLN A 75 19.29 -2.02 -1.40
CA GLN A 75 20.23 -2.54 -2.41
C GLN A 75 20.15 -4.05 -2.62
N ASN A 76 19.53 -4.78 -1.69
CA ASN A 76 19.31 -6.23 -1.72
C ASN A 76 17.92 -6.61 -2.26
N VAL A 77 17.20 -5.68 -2.87
CA VAL A 77 15.87 -5.92 -3.45
C VAL A 77 15.91 -5.63 -4.95
N SER A 78 15.48 -6.61 -5.74
CA SER A 78 15.31 -6.49 -7.18
C SER A 78 13.84 -6.73 -7.54
N ILE A 79 13.24 -5.78 -8.24
CA ILE A 79 11.83 -5.84 -8.65
C ILE A 79 11.77 -5.65 -10.16
N SER A 80 11.13 -6.59 -10.83
CA SER A 80 11.01 -6.58 -12.29
C SER A 80 9.62 -6.98 -12.76
N TYR A 81 9.29 -6.52 -13.97
CA TYR A 81 8.02 -6.75 -14.64
C TYR A 81 8.25 -7.58 -15.90
N GLN A 82 7.40 -8.57 -16.14
CA GLN A 82 7.40 -9.26 -17.42
C GLN A 82 6.89 -8.33 -18.53
N LYS A 83 7.64 -8.21 -19.63
CA LYS A 83 7.33 -7.31 -20.76
C LYS A 83 6.53 -7.95 -21.90
N SER A 84 6.45 -9.27 -21.97
CA SER A 84 5.78 -9.96 -23.08
C SER A 84 4.47 -10.63 -22.67
N ARG A 85 3.74 -11.12 -23.69
CA ARG A 85 2.56 -11.97 -23.53
C ARG A 85 2.90 -13.38 -24.05
N PRO A 86 2.30 -14.45 -23.49
CA PRO A 86 1.30 -14.45 -22.41
C PRO A 86 1.91 -14.07 -21.05
N GLY A 87 1.09 -13.43 -20.21
CA GLY A 87 1.52 -13.07 -18.85
C GLY A 87 1.72 -14.31 -17.98
N ILE A 88 2.75 -14.28 -17.14
CA ILE A 88 3.04 -15.33 -16.16
C ILE A 88 2.08 -15.15 -14.99
N HIS A 89 1.15 -16.09 -14.83
CA HIS A 89 0.21 -16.11 -13.72
C HIS A 89 0.63 -17.10 -12.60
N THR A 90 1.89 -17.49 -12.57
CA THR A 90 2.48 -18.37 -11.54
C THR A 90 2.46 -17.70 -10.17
N LYS A 91 2.50 -18.50 -9.10
CA LYS A 91 2.77 -18.06 -7.73
C LYS A 91 3.71 -19.06 -7.07
N ILE A 92 4.98 -18.73 -7.05
CA ILE A 92 6.06 -19.57 -6.51
C ILE A 92 7.02 -18.73 -5.67
N TYR A 93 7.44 -19.31 -4.54
CA TYR A 93 8.31 -18.71 -3.54
C TYR A 93 9.46 -19.67 -3.30
N HIS A 94 10.68 -19.27 -3.61
CA HIS A 94 11.85 -20.13 -3.56
C HIS A 94 12.94 -19.53 -2.66
N TRP A 95 13.30 -20.29 -1.64
CA TRP A 95 14.35 -19.98 -0.68
C TRP A 95 15.59 -20.86 -0.97
N PRO A 96 16.57 -20.38 -1.74
CA PRO A 96 17.84 -21.07 -1.92
C PRO A 96 18.70 -20.97 -0.64
N HIS A 97 19.41 -22.02 -0.26
CA HIS A 97 20.57 -21.86 0.64
C HIS A 97 21.77 -21.31 -0.13
N GLY A 98 22.68 -20.66 0.59
CA GLY A 98 24.00 -20.32 0.06
C GLY A 98 24.70 -21.57 -0.50
N ARG A 99 25.54 -21.37 -1.53
CA ARG A 99 26.22 -22.38 -2.39
C ARG A 99 26.89 -23.59 -1.70
N LEU A 100 26.98 -23.61 -0.37
CA LEU A 100 27.62 -24.65 0.42
C LEU A 100 26.65 -25.71 0.97
N LEU A 101 25.33 -25.46 0.96
CA LEU A 101 24.32 -26.40 1.42
C LEU A 101 23.33 -26.71 0.27
N ASN A 102 23.22 -27.97 -0.12
CA ASN A 102 22.34 -28.46 -1.21
C ASN A 102 20.86 -28.55 -0.79
N ASN A 103 20.35 -27.60 -0.01
CA ASN A 103 18.95 -27.60 0.39
C ASN A 103 18.26 -26.30 -0.07
N SER A 104 16.99 -26.39 -0.42
CA SER A 104 16.18 -25.23 -0.79
C SER A 104 14.75 -25.50 -0.41
N VAL A 105 14.02 -24.48 0.01
CA VAL A 105 12.60 -24.60 0.32
C VAL A 105 11.81 -23.87 -0.75
N THR A 106 10.89 -24.56 -1.40
CA THR A 106 10.04 -23.95 -2.44
C THR A 106 8.58 -24.16 -2.10
N PHE A 107 7.77 -23.13 -2.25
CA PHE A 107 6.31 -23.20 -2.12
C PHE A 107 5.67 -22.74 -3.43
N THR A 108 4.63 -23.45 -3.87
CA THR A 108 3.84 -23.06 -5.05
C THR A 108 2.35 -23.27 -4.77
N GLY A 109 1.50 -22.50 -5.44
CA GLY A 109 0.06 -22.66 -5.35
C GLY A 109 -0.69 -21.44 -5.89
N SER A 110 -1.67 -20.95 -5.14
CA SER A 110 -2.60 -19.93 -5.63
C SER A 110 -2.35 -18.51 -5.09
N ALA A 111 -1.72 -18.38 -3.92
CA ALA A 111 -1.47 -17.10 -3.24
C ALA A 111 -0.53 -16.16 -4.02
N ASN A 112 -1.06 -15.03 -4.51
CA ASN A 112 -0.23 -13.92 -5.03
C ASN A 112 0.59 -13.26 -3.92
N PHE A 113 1.61 -12.48 -4.28
CA PHE A 113 2.49 -11.80 -3.31
C PHE A 113 1.84 -10.49 -2.81
N SER A 114 0.75 -10.63 -2.06
CA SER A 114 -0.07 -9.54 -1.52
C SER A 114 -0.75 -9.93 -0.21
N TRP A 115 -1.35 -8.97 0.50
CA TRP A 115 -2.16 -9.27 1.69
C TRP A 115 -3.37 -10.15 1.36
N ASN A 116 -3.96 -9.98 0.17
CA ASN A 116 -5.00 -10.88 -0.31
C ASN A 116 -4.52 -12.33 -0.37
N GLY A 117 -3.35 -12.58 -0.97
CA GLY A 117 -2.83 -13.93 -1.13
C GLY A 117 -2.41 -14.61 0.19
N PHE A 118 -1.97 -13.84 1.18
CA PHE A 118 -1.42 -14.40 2.42
C PHE A 118 -2.35 -14.31 3.64
N ARG A 119 -3.43 -13.53 3.56
CA ARG A 119 -4.33 -13.31 4.69
C ARG A 119 -5.80 -13.22 4.32
N ASP A 120 -6.16 -12.43 3.32
CA ASP A 120 -7.59 -12.07 3.13
C ASP A 120 -8.37 -13.07 2.26
N GLN A 121 -7.68 -13.88 1.44
CA GLN A 121 -8.28 -14.91 0.60
C GLN A 121 -7.96 -16.32 1.11
N HIS A 122 -8.86 -17.26 0.81
CA HIS A 122 -8.65 -18.67 1.08
C HIS A 122 -7.74 -19.29 0.03
N GLU A 123 -6.44 -19.22 0.28
CA GLU A 123 -5.42 -19.70 -0.63
C GLU A 123 -4.81 -21.03 -0.18
N LEU A 124 -4.18 -21.72 -1.13
CA LEU A 124 -3.48 -22.96 -0.88
C LEU A 124 -2.05 -22.88 -1.42
N LEU A 125 -1.11 -23.35 -0.61
CA LEU A 125 0.29 -23.54 -1.00
C LEU A 125 0.75 -24.96 -0.64
N VAL A 126 1.69 -25.48 -1.43
CA VAL A 126 2.31 -26.79 -1.23
C VAL A 126 3.83 -26.65 -1.29
N PRO A 127 4.59 -27.25 -0.36
CA PRO A 127 6.04 -27.29 -0.47
C PRO A 127 6.42 -28.27 -1.59
N CYS A 128 7.40 -27.89 -2.39
CA CYS A 128 7.89 -28.69 -3.50
C CYS A 128 9.41 -28.64 -3.59
N TYR A 129 9.98 -29.67 -4.19
CA TYR A 129 11.41 -29.78 -4.41
C TYR A 129 11.63 -30.38 -5.80
N PHE A 130 12.18 -29.57 -6.71
CA PHE A 130 12.46 -29.96 -8.08
C PHE A 130 13.77 -29.33 -8.53
N GLU A 131 14.61 -30.13 -9.21
CA GLU A 131 15.93 -29.70 -9.68
C GLU A 131 15.85 -28.57 -10.72
N ASN A 132 14.73 -28.47 -11.45
CA ASN A 132 14.51 -27.48 -12.50
C ASN A 132 13.87 -26.19 -11.99
N VAL A 133 13.93 -25.89 -10.70
CA VAL A 133 13.35 -24.65 -10.14
C VAL A 133 13.94 -23.40 -10.79
N ASP A 134 15.22 -23.42 -11.13
CA ASP A 134 15.88 -22.30 -11.82
C ASP A 134 15.28 -22.01 -13.21
N ASP A 135 14.77 -23.04 -13.91
CA ASP A 135 14.09 -22.85 -15.20
C ASP A 135 12.80 -22.04 -15.04
N VAL A 136 12.12 -22.16 -13.89
CA VAL A 136 10.88 -21.42 -13.59
C VAL A 136 11.16 -19.92 -13.44
N PHE A 137 12.31 -19.57 -12.86
CA PHE A 137 12.71 -18.18 -12.64
C PHE A 137 13.53 -17.56 -13.78
N ASN A 138 13.80 -18.32 -14.86
CA ASN A 138 14.52 -17.81 -16.03
C ASN A 138 13.61 -16.96 -16.94
N VAL A 139 13.12 -15.83 -16.42
CA VAL A 139 12.25 -14.90 -17.13
C VAL A 139 13.08 -13.92 -17.96
N THR A 140 13.46 -14.35 -19.17
CA THR A 140 14.36 -13.59 -20.06
C THR A 140 13.81 -12.25 -20.56
N ASP A 141 12.49 -12.05 -20.48
CA ASP A 141 11.77 -10.88 -20.96
C ASP A 141 11.32 -9.93 -19.83
N ALA A 142 12.04 -9.93 -18.71
CA ALA A 142 11.80 -9.00 -17.61
C ALA A 142 12.45 -7.62 -17.83
N ILE A 143 11.93 -6.60 -17.16
CA ILE A 143 12.49 -5.25 -17.06
C ILE A 143 12.45 -4.78 -15.61
N LEU A 144 13.51 -4.15 -15.13
CA LEU A 144 13.52 -3.59 -13.77
C LEU A 144 12.47 -2.49 -13.66
N CYS A 145 11.85 -2.35 -12.48
CA CYS A 145 10.90 -1.25 -12.27
C CYS A 145 11.58 0.13 -12.34
N THR A 146 12.90 0.20 -12.10
CA THR A 146 13.70 1.42 -12.18
C THR A 146 14.27 1.69 -13.58
N ASP A 147 14.00 0.81 -14.55
CA ASP A 147 14.49 0.98 -15.92
C ASP A 147 13.86 2.25 -16.54
N PRO A 148 14.65 3.16 -17.15
CA PRO A 148 14.13 4.38 -17.77
C PRO A 148 13.07 4.14 -18.86
N ASP A 149 13.09 2.96 -19.50
CA ASP A 149 12.15 2.60 -20.57
C ASP A 149 10.94 1.80 -20.05
N VAL A 150 10.77 1.63 -18.72
CA VAL A 150 9.68 0.80 -18.16
C VAL A 150 8.28 1.24 -18.63
N GLU A 151 8.04 2.55 -18.77
CA GLU A 151 6.76 3.11 -19.24
C GLU A 151 6.49 2.83 -20.73
N ASN A 152 7.52 2.55 -21.53
CA ASN A 152 7.34 2.11 -22.92
C ASN A 152 6.89 0.65 -23.01
N HIS A 153 7.09 -0.12 -21.93
CA HIS A 153 6.82 -1.54 -21.90
C HIS A 153 5.59 -1.91 -21.09
N ILE A 154 5.29 -1.20 -20.01
CA ILE A 154 4.25 -1.54 -19.05
C ILE A 154 3.21 -0.42 -18.96
N ASN A 155 1.93 -0.79 -18.95
CA ASN A 155 0.85 0.15 -18.72
C ASN A 155 0.70 0.39 -17.22
N PHE A 156 0.60 1.65 -16.81
CA PHE A 156 0.33 2.00 -15.41
C PHE A 156 -1.12 2.41 -15.23
N GLN A 157 -1.78 1.79 -14.26
CA GLN A 157 -3.16 2.09 -13.93
C GLN A 157 -3.18 3.30 -13.00
N HIS A 158 -3.86 4.36 -13.42
CA HIS A 158 -4.09 5.55 -12.62
C HIS A 158 -5.50 5.52 -12.06
N VAL A 159 -5.70 6.18 -10.92
CA VAL A 159 -7.04 6.42 -10.38
C VAL A 159 -7.49 7.76 -10.90
N THR A 160 -8.56 7.75 -11.70
CA THR A 160 -9.28 8.97 -12.07
C THR A 160 -10.56 9.07 -11.27
N VAL A 161 -10.84 10.28 -10.79
CA VAL A 161 -12.01 10.56 -9.97
C VAL A 161 -13.12 11.08 -10.88
N GLN A 162 -14.21 10.32 -11.00
CA GLN A 162 -15.42 10.81 -11.64
C GLN A 162 -16.32 11.52 -10.63
N ARG A 163 -16.68 12.76 -10.98
CA ARG A 163 -17.60 13.59 -10.20
C ARG A 163 -18.96 13.66 -10.87
N ARG A 164 -20.02 13.69 -10.05
CA ARG A 164 -21.38 13.99 -10.52
C ARG A 164 -21.43 15.43 -11.02
N PRO A 165 -21.83 15.69 -12.28
CA PRO A 165 -21.84 17.05 -12.83
C PRO A 165 -22.73 18.06 -12.10
N GLN A 166 -23.70 17.58 -11.30
CA GLN A 166 -24.67 18.43 -10.60
C GLN A 166 -24.34 18.69 -9.13
N THR A 167 -23.56 17.81 -8.49
CA THR A 167 -23.29 17.87 -7.04
C THR A 167 -21.81 17.93 -6.72
N ASP A 168 -20.94 17.76 -7.72
CA ASP A 168 -19.49 17.55 -7.59
C ASP A 168 -19.08 16.42 -6.63
N GLU A 169 -20.04 15.59 -6.23
CA GLU A 169 -19.78 14.40 -5.43
C GLU A 169 -18.94 13.42 -6.25
N ILE A 170 -17.87 12.93 -5.63
CA ILE A 170 -17.06 11.86 -6.18
C ILE A 170 -17.90 10.58 -6.16
N VAL A 171 -18.09 9.96 -7.33
CA VAL A 171 -19.03 8.86 -7.52
C VAL A 171 -18.34 7.55 -7.86
N GLN A 172 -17.28 7.63 -8.65
CA GLN A 172 -16.55 6.47 -9.13
C GLN A 172 -15.06 6.77 -9.15
N LEU A 173 -14.30 5.73 -8.83
CA LEU A 173 -12.88 5.66 -9.14
C LEU A 173 -12.76 4.83 -10.41
N GLU A 174 -12.23 5.43 -11.46
CA GLU A 174 -11.87 4.70 -12.67
C GLU A 174 -10.39 4.32 -12.58
N LEU A 175 -10.11 3.04 -12.81
CA LEU A 175 -8.76 2.55 -13.04
C LEU A 175 -8.59 2.46 -14.56
N ASP A 176 -7.56 3.10 -15.09
CA ASP A 176 -7.28 3.01 -16.53
C ASP A 176 -6.87 1.57 -16.89
N GLY A 177 -7.67 0.86 -17.70
CA GLY A 177 -7.40 -0.52 -18.14
C GLY A 177 -8.61 -1.22 -18.79
N GLU A 178 -8.39 -2.20 -19.67
CA GLU A 178 -9.45 -2.86 -20.47
C GLU A 178 -10.42 -3.75 -19.63
N ASP A 179 -10.06 -4.15 -18.40
CA ASP A 179 -10.80 -5.15 -17.61
C ASP A 179 -10.87 -4.85 -16.09
N THR A 180 -10.75 -3.59 -15.66
CA THR A 180 -10.82 -3.26 -14.22
C THR A 180 -12.24 -2.96 -13.76
N GLU A 181 -12.75 -3.73 -12.80
CA GLU A 181 -13.96 -3.34 -12.05
C GLU A 181 -13.72 -1.98 -11.38
N THR A 182 -14.45 -0.95 -11.82
CA THR A 182 -14.36 0.41 -11.28
C THR A 182 -15.07 0.47 -9.93
N PRO A 183 -14.40 0.82 -8.81
CA PRO A 183 -15.07 0.96 -7.53
C PRO A 183 -16.13 2.06 -7.58
N ASN A 184 -17.40 1.68 -7.47
CA ASN A 184 -18.49 2.63 -7.28
C ASN A 184 -18.55 3.03 -5.80
N LEU A 185 -18.06 4.23 -5.50
CA LEU A 185 -17.94 4.75 -4.14
C LEU A 185 -19.28 4.83 -3.41
N GLN A 186 -20.41 4.88 -4.12
CA GLN A 186 -21.74 4.91 -3.50
C GLN A 186 -22.07 3.63 -2.71
N HIS A 187 -21.41 2.51 -3.03
CA HIS A 187 -21.64 1.21 -2.40
C HIS A 187 -20.50 0.81 -1.47
N LEU A 188 -19.46 1.64 -1.34
CA LEU A 188 -18.35 1.36 -0.44
C LEU A 188 -18.65 1.85 0.97
N GLU A 189 -18.16 1.10 1.95
CA GLU A 189 -18.10 1.57 3.32
C GLU A 189 -17.20 2.81 3.41
N TYR A 190 -17.61 3.79 4.22
CA TYR A 190 -16.83 4.99 4.46
C TYR A 190 -16.90 5.47 5.91
N VAL A 191 -15.95 6.32 6.28
CA VAL A 191 -15.92 7.05 7.54
C VAL A 191 -15.57 8.51 7.31
N ASP A 192 -16.28 9.41 7.97
CA ASP A 192 -15.91 10.81 8.05
C ASP A 192 -15.01 11.02 9.28
N LEU A 193 -13.76 11.42 9.05
CA LEU A 193 -12.78 11.72 10.10
C LEU A 193 -12.75 13.24 10.32
N PRO A 194 -13.27 13.75 11.45
CA PRO A 194 -13.28 15.19 11.74
C PRO A 194 -11.86 15.73 11.90
N LEU A 195 -11.56 16.85 11.24
CA LEU A 195 -10.33 17.61 11.42
C LEU A 195 -10.44 18.61 12.57
N LEU A 196 -11.66 19.08 12.85
CA LEU A 196 -11.98 19.96 13.96
C LEU A 196 -12.60 19.20 15.14
N ILE A 197 -12.62 19.86 16.28
CA ILE A 197 -13.15 19.39 17.56
C ILE A 197 -14.15 20.41 18.12
N ARG A 198 -14.88 20.00 19.18
CA ARG A 198 -15.87 20.86 19.87
C ARG A 198 -16.93 21.40 18.90
N ASN A 199 -17.56 20.52 18.13
CA ASN A 199 -18.55 20.87 17.11
C ASN A 199 -18.01 21.88 16.09
N ASP A 200 -16.85 21.57 15.51
CA ASP A 200 -16.22 22.36 14.44
C ASP A 200 -15.82 23.79 14.81
N THR A 201 -15.57 24.06 16.10
CA THR A 201 -15.16 25.39 16.59
C THR A 201 -13.69 25.50 16.97
N ALA A 202 -12.98 24.37 17.08
CA ALA A 202 -11.59 24.36 17.51
C ALA A 202 -10.79 23.27 16.80
N ILE A 203 -9.46 23.39 16.80
CA ILE A 203 -8.52 22.38 16.34
C ILE A 203 -7.58 22.02 17.50
N GLN A 204 -7.01 20.82 17.46
CA GLN A 204 -6.03 20.44 18.47
C GLN A 204 -4.73 21.22 18.26
N GLU A 205 -4.25 21.93 19.30
CA GLU A 205 -3.06 22.79 19.17
C GLU A 205 -1.74 22.02 18.97
N ARG A 206 -1.67 20.78 19.47
CA ARG A 206 -0.45 19.94 19.51
C ARG A 206 -0.72 18.46 19.20
N ALA A 207 -1.79 18.18 18.47
CA ALA A 207 -2.22 16.85 18.06
C ALA A 207 -2.95 16.90 16.71
N GLY A 208 -3.25 15.74 16.12
CA GLY A 208 -3.80 15.65 14.76
C GLY A 208 -2.89 16.32 13.74
N LEU A 209 -3.42 17.30 12.99
CA LEU A 209 -2.68 18.09 12.00
C LEU A 209 -1.52 18.93 12.60
N ASN A 210 -1.59 19.23 13.90
CA ASN A 210 -0.59 20.02 14.63
C ASN A 210 0.32 19.16 15.52
N TRP A 211 0.42 17.86 15.28
CA TRP A 211 1.26 16.99 16.11
C TRP A 211 2.74 17.40 16.14
N GLY A 212 3.26 17.90 15.02
CA GLY A 212 4.62 18.42 14.85
C GLY A 212 4.89 19.73 15.60
N GLN A 213 3.85 20.45 16.01
CA GLN A 213 3.97 21.72 16.75
C GLN A 213 4.38 21.51 18.23
N ARG A 214 4.73 20.29 18.61
CA ARG A 214 5.34 19.96 19.90
C ARG A 214 6.83 20.25 19.85
N GLU A 215 7.38 20.70 20.97
CA GLU A 215 8.80 20.96 21.10
C GLU A 215 9.64 19.72 20.72
N GLY A 216 10.71 19.94 19.95
CA GLY A 216 11.65 18.90 19.53
C GLY A 216 11.16 17.97 18.41
N ARG A 217 10.07 18.31 17.71
CA ARG A 217 9.59 17.54 16.54
C ARG A 217 9.76 18.33 15.26
N ASP A 218 9.74 17.62 14.13
CA ASP A 218 9.56 18.26 12.83
C ASP A 218 8.16 18.93 12.81
N PRO A 219 8.08 20.26 12.61
CA PRO A 219 6.83 21.02 12.66
C PRO A 219 5.76 20.56 11.66
N ASN A 220 6.15 19.86 10.59
CA ASN A 220 5.22 19.30 9.61
C ASN A 220 4.59 17.98 10.01
N GLN A 221 5.03 17.31 11.08
CA GLN A 221 4.46 16.00 11.44
C GLN A 221 2.96 16.11 11.73
N ALA A 222 2.17 15.23 11.14
CA ALA A 222 0.74 15.12 11.40
C ALA A 222 0.29 13.66 11.49
N TYR A 223 -0.93 13.46 11.99
CA TYR A 223 -1.67 12.22 11.86
C TYR A 223 -3.17 12.54 11.74
N LEU A 224 -3.93 11.66 11.08
CA LEU A 224 -5.38 11.70 11.07
C LEU A 224 -5.92 10.91 12.27
N LYS A 225 -6.79 11.52 13.06
CA LYS A 225 -7.40 10.85 14.20
C LYS A 225 -8.53 9.94 13.73
N VAL A 226 -8.51 8.70 14.20
CA VAL A 226 -9.63 7.77 14.02
C VAL A 226 -10.42 7.68 15.33
N PRO A 227 -11.73 7.96 15.34
CA PRO A 227 -12.54 7.87 16.55
C PRO A 227 -12.53 6.44 17.11
N THR A 228 -12.17 6.28 18.40
CA THR A 228 -12.21 4.97 19.07
C THR A 228 -13.58 4.27 18.96
N PRO A 229 -14.74 4.96 19.09
CA PRO A 229 -16.03 4.31 18.88
C PRO A 229 -16.19 3.70 17.49
N PHE A 230 -15.63 4.33 16.46
CA PHE A 230 -15.66 3.82 15.09
C PHE A 230 -14.84 2.52 14.98
N ASN A 231 -13.59 2.51 15.46
CA ASN A 231 -12.76 1.30 15.47
C ASN A 231 -13.42 0.13 16.21
N ASN A 232 -14.12 0.40 17.31
CA ASN A 232 -14.81 -0.64 18.09
C ASN A 232 -16.03 -1.22 17.35
N GLN A 233 -16.74 -0.39 16.58
CA GLN A 233 -17.92 -0.80 15.80
C GLN A 233 -17.54 -1.44 14.46
N HIS A 234 -16.41 -1.03 13.89
CA HIS A 234 -15.91 -1.46 12.59
C HIS A 234 -14.43 -1.91 12.69
N PRO A 235 -14.14 -3.00 13.43
CA PRO A 235 -12.77 -3.45 13.72
C PRO A 235 -11.97 -3.78 12.46
N ASP A 236 -12.67 -4.19 11.40
CA ASP A 236 -12.09 -4.61 10.12
C ASP A 236 -12.10 -3.50 9.06
N PHE A 237 -12.58 -2.29 9.38
CA PHE A 237 -12.61 -1.20 8.40
C PHE A 237 -11.21 -0.76 8.01
N PHE A 238 -10.37 -0.43 8.99
CA PHE A 238 -8.94 -0.13 8.78
C PHE A 238 -8.06 -1.35 9.10
N PRO A 239 -6.84 -1.41 8.55
CA PRO A 239 -5.89 -2.49 8.83
C PRO A 239 -5.45 -2.61 10.31
N PRO A 240 -4.84 -3.73 10.71
CA PRO A 240 -4.07 -3.84 11.96
C PRO A 240 -2.88 -2.85 12.03
N LEU A 241 -2.32 -2.61 13.23
CA LEU A 241 -1.28 -1.59 13.48
C LEU A 241 0.00 -1.72 12.63
N GLU A 242 0.37 -2.94 12.26
CA GLU A 242 1.63 -3.20 11.54
C GLU A 242 1.44 -3.30 10.03
N GLN A 243 0.19 -3.32 9.56
CA GLN A 243 -0.10 -3.39 8.15
C GLN A 243 -0.09 -1.99 7.52
N SER A 244 0.77 -1.82 6.52
CA SER A 244 0.74 -0.65 5.64
C SER A 244 -0.39 -0.76 4.62
N PHE A 245 -0.95 0.38 4.23
CA PHE A 245 -1.97 0.50 3.18
C PHE A 245 -1.77 1.81 2.40
N THR A 246 -2.25 1.85 1.16
CA THR A 246 -2.21 3.05 0.32
C THR A 246 -3.49 3.85 0.50
N MET A 247 -3.36 5.13 0.78
CA MET A 247 -4.45 6.10 0.80
C MET A 247 -4.34 7.01 -0.42
N LEU A 248 -5.17 6.75 -1.42
CA LEU A 248 -5.35 7.57 -2.62
C LEU A 248 -6.13 8.84 -2.25
N THR A 249 -5.83 9.97 -2.87
CA THR A 249 -6.49 11.25 -2.54
C THR A 249 -7.27 11.83 -3.72
N ASP A 250 -8.23 12.71 -3.43
CA ASP A 250 -9.09 13.33 -4.44
C ASP A 250 -8.37 14.25 -5.44
N ASP A 251 -7.12 14.63 -5.15
CA ASP A 251 -6.24 15.43 -6.00
C ASP A 251 -5.14 14.59 -6.69
N GLY A 252 -5.29 13.26 -6.70
CA GLY A 252 -4.42 12.34 -7.43
C GLY A 252 -3.09 12.02 -6.75
N GLN A 253 -2.90 12.45 -5.49
CA GLN A 253 -1.76 12.01 -4.67
C GLN A 253 -2.05 10.62 -4.07
N HIS A 254 -1.01 10.00 -3.53
CA HIS A 254 -1.15 8.78 -2.73
C HIS A 254 -0.21 8.85 -1.52
N LEU A 255 -0.65 8.29 -0.41
CA LEU A 255 0.07 8.25 0.85
C LEU A 255 0.18 6.80 1.31
N VAL A 256 1.39 6.30 1.57
CA VAL A 256 1.56 5.01 2.26
C VAL A 256 1.39 5.24 3.75
N CYS A 257 0.37 4.62 4.31
CA CYS A 257 -0.08 4.85 5.68
C CYS A 257 -0.13 3.56 6.49
N LYS A 258 -0.16 3.70 7.81
CA LYS A 258 -0.50 2.62 8.74
C LYS A 258 -1.35 3.14 9.89
N MET A 259 -2.05 2.22 10.54
CA MET A 259 -2.72 2.50 11.81
C MET A 259 -1.67 2.63 12.92
N ALA A 260 -1.89 3.55 13.85
CA ALA A 260 -0.91 3.88 14.90
C ALA A 260 -1.56 4.30 16.21
N GLN A 261 -0.69 4.46 17.22
CA GLN A 261 -1.01 4.77 18.61
C GLN A 261 -1.82 3.67 19.32
N ALA A 262 -1.90 3.78 20.65
CA ALA A 262 -2.74 2.90 21.45
C ALA A 262 -4.17 2.91 20.91
N GLU A 263 -4.78 1.72 20.80
CA GLU A 263 -6.15 1.51 20.34
C GLU A 263 -6.41 1.87 18.86
N ARG A 264 -5.38 1.89 18.00
CA ARG A 264 -5.50 2.19 16.55
C ARG A 264 -6.17 3.55 16.29
N LYS A 265 -5.98 4.55 17.16
CA LYS A 265 -6.70 5.83 17.08
C LYS A 265 -6.09 6.88 16.14
N ALA A 266 -5.07 6.50 15.36
CA ALA A 266 -4.40 7.39 14.44
C ALA A 266 -4.03 6.69 13.12
N ILE A 267 -4.04 7.42 12.03
CA ILE A 267 -3.43 7.06 10.75
C ILE A 267 -2.29 8.03 10.50
N HIS A 268 -1.11 7.52 10.15
CA HIS A 268 0.04 8.33 9.76
C HIS A 268 0.80 7.68 8.61
N THR A 269 1.58 8.49 7.89
CA THR A 269 2.48 8.00 6.85
C THR A 269 3.62 7.16 7.44
N THR A 270 4.01 6.11 6.72
CA THR A 270 4.97 5.09 7.21
C THR A 270 6.41 5.58 7.21
N GLU A 271 6.85 6.20 6.11
CA GLU A 271 8.21 6.73 5.93
C GLU A 271 8.47 7.91 6.89
N ASN A 272 7.64 8.95 6.80
CA ASN A 272 7.75 10.15 7.62
C ASN A 272 6.38 10.80 7.82
N ASN A 273 5.96 10.99 9.06
CA ASN A 273 4.71 11.67 9.44
C ASN A 273 4.57 13.08 8.85
N SER A 274 5.66 13.72 8.48
CA SER A 274 5.66 15.04 7.83
C SER A 274 5.05 15.01 6.44
N ILE A 275 5.06 13.88 5.73
CA ILE A 275 4.42 13.74 4.41
C ILE A 275 2.92 14.04 4.52
N MET A 276 2.23 13.42 5.49
CA MET A 276 0.82 13.68 5.73
C MET A 276 0.56 15.15 6.11
N GLY A 277 1.40 15.74 6.95
CA GLY A 277 1.17 17.12 7.38
C GLY A 277 1.56 18.17 6.35
N GLN A 278 2.50 17.88 5.45
CA GLN A 278 2.76 18.70 4.26
C GLN A 278 1.57 18.64 3.30
N TYR A 279 1.01 17.45 3.06
CA TYR A 279 -0.21 17.29 2.25
C TYR A 279 -1.35 18.18 2.77
N PHE A 280 -1.71 18.08 4.06
CA PHE A 280 -2.80 18.89 4.62
C PHE A 280 -2.49 20.39 4.64
N ARG A 281 -1.25 20.80 4.94
CA ARG A 281 -0.86 22.22 4.92
C ARG A 281 -0.98 22.80 3.52
N ASN A 282 -0.49 22.09 2.50
CA ASN A 282 -0.63 22.51 1.11
C ASN A 282 -2.10 22.64 0.70
N ARG A 283 -2.95 21.66 1.07
CA ARG A 283 -4.40 21.70 0.81
C ARG A 283 -5.10 22.89 1.45
N LEU A 284 -4.73 23.21 2.69
CA LEU A 284 -5.30 24.31 3.46
C LEU A 284 -4.66 25.67 3.16
N SER A 285 -3.68 25.74 2.24
CA SER A 285 -2.87 26.94 1.98
C SER A 285 -2.15 27.48 3.23
N VAL A 286 -1.79 26.60 4.16
CA VAL A 286 -0.99 26.91 5.35
C VAL A 286 0.49 26.72 5.00
N PRO A 287 1.38 27.68 5.30
CA PRO A 287 2.81 27.50 5.03
C PRO A 287 3.38 26.26 5.74
N LEU A 288 4.34 25.59 5.10
CA LEU A 288 4.99 24.43 5.70
C LEU A 288 5.67 24.81 7.02
N GLY A 289 5.46 23.97 8.02
CA GLY A 289 5.95 24.13 9.38
C GLY A 289 5.08 25.01 10.29
N GLU A 290 4.11 25.75 9.74
CA GLU A 290 3.20 26.56 10.55
C GLU A 290 2.10 25.71 11.20
N ARG A 291 1.50 26.28 12.25
CA ARG A 291 0.33 25.69 12.91
C ARG A 291 -0.90 25.87 12.02
N VAL A 292 -1.69 24.82 11.89
CA VAL A 292 -3.03 24.89 11.31
C VAL A 292 -3.99 25.42 12.37
N ASP A 293 -4.65 26.52 12.07
CA ASP A 293 -5.68 27.12 12.92
C ASP A 293 -7.09 26.66 12.50
N PRO A 294 -8.10 26.74 13.39
CA PRO A 294 -9.47 26.34 13.05
C PRO A 294 -10.01 27.07 11.83
N GLN A 295 -9.63 28.35 11.68
CA GLN A 295 -10.08 29.19 10.58
C GLN A 295 -9.53 28.72 9.22
N ASP A 296 -8.36 28.08 9.15
CA ASP A 296 -7.81 27.55 7.90
C ASP A 296 -8.71 26.44 7.35
N VAL A 297 -9.15 25.53 8.24
CA VAL A 297 -10.07 24.42 7.89
C VAL A 297 -11.48 24.94 7.56
N ILE A 298 -11.96 25.94 8.30
CA ILE A 298 -13.26 26.58 8.01
C ILE A 298 -13.23 27.31 6.66
N ASN A 299 -12.16 28.08 6.39
CA ASN A 299 -11.98 28.79 5.13
C ASN A 299 -11.82 27.84 3.95
N TYR A 300 -11.18 26.69 4.17
CA TYR A 300 -11.10 25.63 3.17
C TYR A 300 -12.49 25.16 2.72
N GLY A 301 -13.48 25.16 3.62
CA GLY A 301 -14.87 24.84 3.31
C GLY A 301 -15.27 23.39 3.61
N ARG A 302 -14.38 22.59 4.21
CA ARG A 302 -14.64 21.20 4.61
C ARG A 302 -13.92 20.84 5.91
N THR A 303 -14.68 20.41 6.92
CA THR A 303 -14.18 20.18 8.30
C THR A 303 -13.85 18.72 8.62
N SER A 304 -14.03 17.80 7.66
CA SER A 304 -13.70 16.38 7.79
C SER A 304 -13.14 15.83 6.48
N VAL A 305 -12.32 14.78 6.57
CA VAL A 305 -11.98 13.96 5.40
C VAL A 305 -12.88 12.74 5.38
N ARG A 306 -13.37 12.36 4.20
CA ARG A 306 -14.10 11.10 4.04
C ARG A 306 -13.14 10.04 3.53
N VAL A 307 -13.06 8.91 4.22
CA VAL A 307 -12.23 7.78 3.81
C VAL A 307 -13.11 6.61 3.42
N TYR A 308 -13.00 6.17 2.17
CA TYR A 308 -13.67 5.00 1.63
C TYR A 308 -12.71 3.80 1.66
N LYS A 309 -13.24 2.62 2.00
CA LYS A 309 -12.50 1.36 1.91
C LYS A 309 -12.70 0.76 0.51
N ILE A 310 -11.64 0.70 -0.29
CA ILE A 310 -11.68 0.05 -1.62
C ILE A 310 -11.43 -1.45 -1.44
N ASP A 311 -10.31 -1.81 -0.81
CA ASP A 311 -9.94 -3.17 -0.47
C ASP A 311 -9.13 -3.18 0.85
N SER A 312 -8.45 -4.29 1.18
CA SER A 312 -7.67 -4.43 2.41
C SER A 312 -6.33 -3.69 2.39
N GLU A 313 -5.89 -3.20 1.23
CA GLU A 313 -4.60 -2.55 1.00
C GLU A 313 -4.75 -1.12 0.46
N THR A 314 -5.96 -0.72 0.05
CA THR A 314 -6.22 0.52 -0.68
C THR A 314 -7.45 1.24 -0.14
N TYR A 315 -7.30 2.52 0.17
CA TYR A 315 -8.35 3.42 0.62
C TYR A 315 -8.36 4.67 -0.25
N PHE A 316 -9.51 5.33 -0.31
CA PHE A 316 -9.65 6.63 -0.97
C PHE A 316 -10.06 7.69 0.04
N MET A 317 -9.25 8.74 0.17
CA MET A 317 -9.50 9.90 1.00
C MET A 317 -10.00 11.05 0.14
N ASP A 318 -11.29 11.34 0.27
CA ASP A 318 -11.90 12.53 -0.29
C ASP A 318 -11.79 13.69 0.71
N PHE A 319 -11.02 14.70 0.33
CA PHE A 319 -10.98 16.00 1.01
C PHE A 319 -11.42 17.13 0.07
N SER A 320 -12.09 16.83 -1.03
CA SER A 320 -12.49 17.84 -2.01
C SER A 320 -13.56 18.79 -1.48
N ILE A 321 -13.63 20.00 -2.02
CA ILE A 321 -14.80 20.86 -1.92
C ILE A 321 -15.63 20.71 -3.20
N GLY A 322 -16.95 20.67 -3.08
CA GLY A 322 -17.82 20.79 -4.26
C GLY A 322 -17.57 22.14 -4.93
N ALA A 323 -17.71 22.25 -6.25
CA ALA A 323 -17.58 23.55 -6.90
C ALA A 323 -18.70 24.46 -6.38
N THR A 324 -18.33 25.60 -5.81
CA THR A 324 -19.25 26.66 -5.40
C THR A 324 -19.74 27.46 -6.60
#